data_AF-A0A547EQ06-F1
#
_entry.id   AF-A0A547EQ06-F1
#
_cell.length_a   1.000
_cell.length_b   1.000
_cell.length_c   1.000
_cell.angle_alpha   90.00
_cell.angle_beta   90.00
_cell.angle_gamma   90.00
#
_symmetry.space_group_name_H-M   'P 1'
#
loop_
_entity.id
_entity.type
_entity.pdbx_description
1 polymer ?
#
loop_
_entity_poly.entity_id
_entity_poly.type
_entity_poly.pdbx_seq_one_letter_code
_entity_poly.pdbx_strand_id
1 'polypeptide(L)' 'MTKKHYCTGWRSAPANINSCCHQHDRDYGIRGTVTRADADKRLRECMIKNGNPIRAWLFWLVVRAFGWRFYKNKEIKIEK' A
#
# COMPACT_ATOMS: atom_id res chain seq x y z
N MET A 1 -22.78 -7.22 2.53
CA MET A 1 -21.43 -7.38 1.91
C MET A 1 -20.41 -6.64 2.74
N THR A 2 -19.54 -7.34 3.47
CA THR A 2 -18.42 -6.72 4.20
C THR A 2 -17.41 -6.19 3.19
N LYS A 3 -17.18 -4.87 3.17
CA LYS A 3 -16.17 -4.27 2.29
C LYS A 3 -14.80 -4.81 2.71
N LYS A 4 -14.06 -5.42 1.78
CA LYS A 4 -12.67 -5.85 2.04
C LYS A 4 -11.83 -4.61 2.36
N HIS A 5 -11.07 -4.68 3.45
CA HIS A 5 -10.19 -3.59 3.89
C HIS A 5 -8.77 -3.88 3.44
N TYR A 6 -8.24 -3.03 2.55
CA TYR A 6 -6.90 -3.17 1.98
C TYR A 6 -5.87 -2.29 2.70
N CYS A 7 -6.30 -1.19 3.32
CA CYS A 7 -5.40 -0.35 4.10
C CYS A 7 -5.03 -1.02 5.43
N THR A 8 -3.90 -1.74 5.43
CA THR A 8 -3.34 -2.33 6.65
C THR A 8 -3.09 -1.23 7.69
N GLY A 9 -3.71 -1.35 8.87
CA GLY A 9 -3.61 -0.35 9.95
C GLY A 9 -4.67 0.75 9.95
N TRP A 10 -5.55 0.84 8.95
CA TRP A 10 -6.65 1.81 8.93
C TRP A 10 -7.98 1.15 8.52
N ARG A 11 -8.58 0.45 9.49
CA ARG A 11 -9.83 -0.32 9.31
C ARG A 11 -11.05 0.53 8.93
N SER A 12 -11.08 1.80 9.31
CA SER A 12 -12.17 2.74 8.97
C SER A 12 -11.84 3.63 7.77
N ALA A 13 -10.90 3.23 6.91
CA ALA A 13 -10.57 4.00 5.71
C ALA A 13 -11.80 4.18 4.82
N PRO A 14 -12.07 5.41 4.34
CA PRO A 14 -13.17 5.65 3.41
C PRO A 14 -12.92 4.91 2.09
N ALA A 15 -13.99 4.61 1.36
CA ALA A 15 -13.95 3.68 0.21
C ALA A 15 -12.93 4.10 -0.88
N ASN A 16 -12.77 5.40 -1.08
CA ASN A 16 -11.82 5.98 -2.03
C ASN A 16 -10.35 5.79 -1.60
N ILE A 17 -10.06 5.85 -0.29
CA ILE A 17 -8.74 5.52 0.24
C ILE A 17 -8.50 4.01 0.20
N ASN A 18 -9.53 3.21 0.46
CA ASN A 18 -9.45 1.77 0.36
C ASN A 18 -9.10 1.31 -1.07
N SER A 19 -9.60 1.98 -2.11
CA SER A 19 -9.16 1.73 -3.49
C SER A 19 -7.70 2.11 -3.75
N CYS A 20 -7.19 3.18 -3.13
CA CYS A 20 -5.76 3.54 -3.23
C CYS A 20 -4.86 2.44 -2.63
N CYS A 21 -5.23 1.91 -1.45
CA CYS A 21 -4.48 0.83 -0.81
C CYS A 21 -4.55 -0.47 -1.62
N HIS A 22 -5.70 -0.79 -2.21
CA HIS A 22 -5.83 -1.96 -3.09
C HIS A 22 -4.93 -1.85 -4.34
N GLN A 23 -4.83 -0.66 -4.93
CA GLN A 23 -3.93 -0.42 -6.05
C GLN A 23 -2.46 -0.53 -5.62
N HIS A 24 -2.11 0.01 -4.45
CA HIS A 24 -0.77 -0.14 -3.87
C HIS A 24 -0.40 -1.61 -3.68
N ASP A 25 -1.26 -2.43 -3.07
CA ASP A 25 -1.02 -3.86 -2.89
C ASP A 25 -0.79 -4.61 -4.21
N ARG A 26 -1.51 -4.21 -5.28
CA ARG A 26 -1.34 -4.78 -6.62
C ARG A 26 0.01 -4.38 -7.24
N ASP A 27 0.36 -3.11 -7.14
CA ASP A 27 1.62 -2.56 -7.65
C ASP A 27 2.84 -3.03 -6.84
N TYR A 28 2.65 -3.32 -5.56
CA TYR A 28 3.68 -3.79 -4.63
C TYR A 28 3.88 -5.32 -4.64
N GLY A 29 2.90 -6.07 -5.16
CA GLY A 29 2.92 -7.53 -5.20
C GLY A 29 3.97 -8.10 -6.15
N ILE A 30 4.16 -9.43 -6.11
CA ILE A 30 5.11 -10.17 -6.96
C ILE A 30 4.83 -9.96 -8.47
N ARG A 31 3.57 -9.64 -8.81
CA ARG A 31 3.12 -9.33 -10.18
C ARG A 31 3.03 -7.83 -10.47
N GLY A 32 3.51 -6.97 -9.58
CA GLY A 32 3.56 -5.54 -9.78
C GLY A 32 4.47 -5.19 -10.95
N THR A 33 4.03 -4.30 -11.83
CA THR A 33 4.80 -3.87 -13.00
C THR A 33 5.64 -2.62 -12.74
N VAL A 34 5.66 -2.12 -11.50
CA VAL A 34 6.31 -0.87 -11.11
C VAL A 34 7.28 -1.12 -9.97
N THR A 35 8.25 -0.23 -9.81
CA THR A 35 9.17 -0.32 -8.67
C THR A 35 8.42 -0.06 -7.37
N ARG A 36 8.92 -0.58 -6.25
CA ARG A 36 8.33 -0.31 -4.91
C ARG A 36 8.26 1.18 -4.61
N ALA A 37 9.32 1.90 -5.00
CA ALA A 37 9.37 3.34 -4.83
C ALA A 37 8.27 4.06 -5.61
N ASP A 38 7.96 3.57 -6.82
CA ASP A 38 6.86 4.08 -7.64
C ASP A 38 5.49 3.69 -7.09
N ALA A 39 5.33 2.46 -6.58
CA ALA A 39 4.10 2.03 -5.92
C ALA A 39 3.79 2.94 -4.71
N ASP A 40 4.77 3.21 -3.85
CA ASP A 40 4.62 4.10 -2.70
C ASP A 40 4.27 5.54 -3.14
N LYS A 41 4.94 6.04 -4.19
CA LYS A 41 4.64 7.36 -4.77
C LYS A 41 3.20 7.45 -5.26
N ARG A 42 2.72 6.42 -5.99
CA ARG A 42 1.35 6.31 -6.49
C ARG A 42 0.32 6.27 -5.35
N LEU A 43 0.61 5.54 -4.27
CA LEU A 43 -0.23 5.53 -3.07
C LEU A 43 -0.38 6.94 -2.49
N ARG A 44 0.75 7.64 -2.30
CA ARG A 44 0.77 9.01 -1.77
C ARG A 44 -0.06 9.95 -2.64
N GLU A 45 0.17 9.93 -3.95
CA GLU A 45 -0.57 10.77 -4.90
C GLU A 45 -2.06 10.47 -4.91
N CYS A 46 -2.44 9.19 -4.86
CA CYS A 46 -3.84 8.78 -4.78
C CYS A 46 -4.52 9.30 -3.50
N MET A 47 -3.84 9.20 -2.35
CA MET A 47 -4.38 9.70 -1.08
C MET A 47 -4.46 11.23 -1.02
N ILE A 48 -3.50 11.95 -1.61
CA ILE A 48 -3.54 13.42 -1.74
C ILE A 48 -4.73 13.83 -2.61
N LYS A 49 -4.92 13.21 -3.78
CA LYS A 49 -6.07 13.47 -4.67
C LYS A 49 -7.41 13.22 -3.98
N ASN A 50 -7.45 12.29 -3.03
CA ASN A 50 -8.61 11.95 -2.22
C ASN A 50 -8.76 12.80 -0.94
N GLY A 51 -8.08 13.94 -0.84
CA GLY A 51 -8.25 14.91 0.24
C GLY A 51 -7.62 14.49 1.58
N ASN A 52 -6.71 13.51 1.58
CA ASN A 52 -6.06 13.01 2.80
C ASN A 52 -4.53 13.23 2.77
N PRO A 53 -4.03 14.47 2.59
CA PRO A 53 -2.60 14.72 2.38
C PRO A 53 -1.72 14.37 3.59
N ILE A 54 -2.18 14.64 4.83
CA ILE A 54 -1.41 14.32 6.05
C ILE A 54 -1.21 12.80 6.16
N ARG A 55 -2.29 12.03 6.00
CA ARG A 55 -2.24 10.56 6.04
C ARG A 55 -1.47 9.99 4.86
N ALA A 56 -1.51 10.63 3.69
CA ALA A 56 -0.72 10.22 2.53
C ALA A 56 0.78 10.19 2.85
N TRP A 57 1.29 11.24 3.49
CA TRP A 57 2.68 11.31 3.91
C TRP A 57 3.02 10.32 5.02
N LEU A 58 2.16 10.15 6.02
CA LEU A 58 2.34 9.14 7.06
C LEU A 58 2.42 7.72 6.48
N PHE A 59 1.47 7.36 5.61
CA PHE A 59 1.47 6.05 4.95
C PHE A 59 2.72 5.87 4.10
N TRP A 60 3.10 6.88 3.31
CA TRP A 60 4.31 6.85 2.49
C TRP A 60 5.58 6.61 3.33
N LEU A 61 5.71 7.28 4.48
CA LEU A 61 6.85 7.06 5.39
C LEU A 61 6.84 5.63 5.95
N VAL A 62 5.68 5.13 6.38
CA VAL A 62 5.55 3.78 6.95
C VAL A 62 5.89 2.70 5.92
N VAL A 63 5.33 2.76 4.70
CA VAL A 63 5.59 1.74 3.67
C VAL A 63 7.05 1.77 3.19
N ARG A 64 7.68 2.95 3.17
CA ARG A 64 9.08 3.09 2.80
C ARG A 64 10.04 2.61 3.90
N ALA A 65 9.70 2.86 5.16
CA ALA A 65 10.52 2.44 6.31
C ALA A 65 10.33 0.96 6.68
N PHE A 66 9.15 0.37 6.45
CA PHE A 66 8.81 -0.98 6.93
C PHE A 66 8.41 -1.97 5.83
N GLY A 67 8.16 -1.52 4.61
CA GLY A 67 7.65 -2.39 3.55
C GLY A 67 8.64 -3.50 3.14
N TRP A 68 9.95 -3.25 3.23
CA TRP A 68 11.01 -4.25 3.02
C TRP A 68 10.98 -5.38 4.06
N ARG A 69 10.67 -5.08 5.33
CA ARG A 69 10.53 -6.06 6.42
C ARG A 69 9.41 -7.06 6.15
N PHE A 70 8.29 -6.60 5.58
CA PHE A 70 7.16 -7.45 5.21
C PHE A 70 7.44 -8.35 3.99
N TYR A 71 8.38 -7.94 3.12
CA TYR A 71 8.74 -8.69 1.90
C TYR A 71 9.79 -9.77 2.13
N LYS A 72 10.72 -9.58 3.08
CA LYS A 72 11.74 -10.59 3.41
C LYS A 72 11.13 -11.96 3.78
N ASN A 73 9.86 -12.00 4.19
CA ASN A 73 9.14 -13.25 4.48
C ASN A 73 8.45 -13.89 3.26
N LYS A 74 8.42 -13.24 2.09
CA LYS A 74 7.86 -13.82 0.85
C LYS A 74 8.91 -14.54 0.00
N GLU A 75 10.16 -14.07 -0.01
CA GLU A 75 11.25 -14.77 -0.73
C GLU A 75 11.60 -16.12 -0.08
N ILE A 76 11.47 -16.25 1.24
CA ILE A 76 11.73 -17.52 1.95
C ILE A 76 10.66 -18.60 1.67
N LYS A 77 9.52 -18.24 1.06
CA LYS A 77 8.45 -19.20 0.72
C LYS A 77 8.48 -19.72 -0.71
N ILE A 78 9.45 -19.29 -1.53
CA ILE A 78 9.69 -19.81 -2.88
C ILE A 78 10.97 -20.67 -2.89
N GLU A 79 11.32 -21.27 -1.75
CA GLU A 79 12.27 -22.38 -1.67
C GLU A 79 11.79 -23.29 -0.53
N LYS A 80 10.77 -24.10 -0.82
CA LYS A 80 10.52 -25.37 -0.14
C LYS A 80 9.49 -26.20 -0.92
#